data_AF-R2XBA1-F1
#
_entry.id   AF-R2XBA1-F1
#
_cell.length_a   1.000
_cell.length_b   1.000
_cell.length_c   1.000
_cell.angle_alpha   90.00
_cell.angle_beta   90.00
_cell.angle_gamma   90.00
#
_symmetry.space_group_name_H-M   'P 1'
#
loop_
_entity.id
_entity.type
_entity.pdbx_description
1 polymer ?
#
loop_
_entity_poly.entity_id
_entity_poly.type
_entity_poly.pdbx_seq_one_letter_code
_entity_poly.pdbx_strand_id
1 'polypeptide(L)'
;MNRLKKIAASLMLLFTLSGQLAPSVQVFAEEVTKTEFSSTVAENKEEKESKETKSSQSKELTESTTISGEQDVDKPEIGESQNSNDSPKVEKEKDVNEQLAKVLKDYGYYMTTDGQFLSATNESVRENWSEFLDKVQELRSQSTRAKRALSIVPYAGVSIFVDQNYSIPTVSWDYSNGIHETGFYAKRDASGGLLWCVAPGNPLNFGENGGYTTEELNQQNLVIASLIAYWGYETQPSVENAFYTEHHIQNMGTGVSTSNIKDPSGRVSQVGFEAWIKETNRKINSFLTKPSFDNKSFTLKKGETIRIDDTNSSLWAYKVSTNNTKMNVSIDGNTLVIKANGDVNDGNVQLIYNVPKSYEGATLVYRHPYSQELLHAAIKDPNITRLNIKVQKEGKLLLKKVDDTGKAIAGAEFKLAANDKTTKATTNVNGELSTPDYNVGTVVQYEETKAPAGHYIDPAT
;
A
#
# COMPACT_ATOMS: atom_id res chain seq x y z
N MET A 1 -7.41 28.88 -38.78
CA MET A 1 -8.42 28.78 -37.70
C MET A 1 -8.86 27.32 -37.54
N ASN A 2 -8.25 26.52 -36.65
CA ASN A 2 -8.87 25.32 -36.02
C ASN A 2 -7.92 24.45 -35.17
N ARG A 3 -6.93 25.03 -34.46
CA ARG A 3 -6.18 24.28 -33.43
C ARG A 3 -5.95 25.02 -32.11
N LEU A 4 -6.56 26.19 -31.92
CA LEU A 4 -6.42 27.04 -30.72
C LEU A 4 -7.69 27.15 -29.86
N LYS A 5 -8.79 26.46 -30.21
CA LYS A 5 -10.05 26.48 -29.43
C LYS A 5 -10.29 25.24 -28.55
N LYS A 6 -9.36 24.28 -28.49
CA LYS A 6 -9.51 23.07 -27.64
C LYS A 6 -8.68 23.09 -26.34
N ILE A 7 -7.89 24.14 -26.10
CA ILE A 7 -7.06 24.27 -24.88
C ILE A 7 -7.69 25.24 -23.85
N ALA A 8 -8.72 26.02 -24.24
CA ALA A 8 -9.34 27.01 -23.37
C ALA A 8 -10.64 26.55 -22.65
N ALA A 9 -11.08 25.30 -22.85
CA ALA A 9 -12.30 24.76 -22.21
C ALA A 9 -12.02 23.76 -21.07
N SER A 10 -10.74 23.49 -20.77
CA SER A 10 -10.33 22.54 -19.73
C SER A 10 -9.71 23.20 -18.48
N LEU A 11 -9.76 24.53 -18.38
CA LEU A 11 -9.12 25.30 -17.30
C LEU A 11 -10.10 26.21 -16.51
N MET A 12 -11.41 26.08 -16.73
CA MET A 12 -12.42 26.97 -16.13
C MET A 12 -13.66 26.24 -15.60
N LEU A 13 -13.51 25.02 -15.08
CA LEU A 13 -14.57 24.38 -14.30
C LEU A 13 -14.00 23.41 -13.26
N LEU A 14 -13.66 23.96 -12.10
CA LEU A 14 -13.74 23.38 -10.74
C LEU A 14 -12.89 24.19 -9.72
N PHE A 15 -12.90 25.51 -9.86
CA PHE A 15 -12.93 26.42 -8.70
C PHE A 15 -14.40 26.71 -8.43
N THR A 16 -15.05 25.88 -7.60
CA THR A 16 -16.31 26.18 -6.88
C THR A 16 -16.69 24.92 -6.10
N LEU A 17 -16.14 24.78 -4.89
CA LEU A 17 -16.84 24.22 -3.72
C LEU A 17 -15.94 24.46 -2.48
N SER A 18 -15.74 25.73 -2.15
CA SER A 18 -15.27 26.14 -0.83
C SER A 18 -16.44 26.73 -0.06
N GLY A 19 -16.81 26.08 1.03
CA GLY A 19 -17.72 26.64 2.02
C GLY A 19 -18.77 25.65 2.51
N GLN A 20 -18.48 24.98 3.63
CA GLN A 20 -19.43 24.84 4.73
C GLN A 20 -18.71 24.37 6.01
N LEU A 21 -18.65 25.32 6.95
CA LEU A 21 -18.58 25.28 8.42
C LEU A 21 -18.40 23.91 9.11
N ALA A 22 -17.28 23.75 9.83
CA ALA A 22 -17.15 22.77 10.90
C ALA A 22 -17.58 23.39 12.25
N PRO A 23 -18.39 22.72 13.08
CA PRO A 23 -18.65 23.15 14.45
C PRO A 23 -17.44 22.87 15.36
N SER A 24 -17.18 23.78 16.31
CA SER A 24 -16.10 23.69 17.28
C SER A 24 -16.34 22.58 18.32
N VAL A 25 -15.39 21.66 18.44
CA VAL A 25 -15.36 20.70 19.56
C VAL A 25 -14.33 21.18 20.59
N GLN A 26 -14.82 21.35 21.83
CA GLN A 26 -14.07 21.69 23.02
C GLN A 26 -13.10 20.54 23.39
N VAL A 27 -11.85 20.89 23.65
CA VAL A 27 -10.82 19.98 24.17
C VAL A 27 -10.99 19.89 25.68
N PHE A 28 -11.31 18.71 26.19
CA PHE A 28 -11.00 18.34 27.57
C PHE A 28 -9.58 17.76 27.60
N ALA A 29 -8.71 18.39 28.38
CA ALA A 29 -7.40 17.86 28.72
C ALA A 29 -7.57 16.83 29.84
N GLU A 30 -6.98 15.65 29.68
CA GLU A 30 -6.71 14.77 30.82
C GLU A 30 -5.33 14.12 30.69
N GLU A 31 -4.78 13.83 31.85
CA GLU A 31 -3.40 13.96 32.27
C GLU A 31 -2.63 12.64 32.10
N VAL A 32 -1.35 12.75 31.72
CA VAL A 32 -0.44 11.62 31.54
C VAL A 32 0.15 11.22 32.90
N THR A 33 -0.09 10.00 33.34
CA THR A 33 0.75 9.35 34.37
C THR A 33 1.72 8.37 33.74
N LYS A 34 3.00 8.68 33.93
CA LYS A 34 4.20 7.96 33.53
C LYS A 34 4.46 6.81 34.50
N THR A 35 4.85 5.63 34.03
CA THR A 35 5.59 4.66 34.86
C THR A 35 6.64 3.96 34.00
N GLU A 36 7.89 4.15 34.39
CA GLU A 36 9.09 3.46 33.88
C GLU A 36 9.37 2.21 34.74
N PHE A 37 9.93 1.16 34.11
CA PHE A 37 10.92 0.17 34.61
C PHE A 37 10.90 -1.01 33.61
N SER A 38 11.94 -1.76 33.27
CA SER A 38 13.41 -1.70 33.36
C SER A 38 13.91 -2.87 32.50
N SER A 39 15.11 -2.72 31.94
CA SER A 39 15.90 -3.68 31.18
C SER A 39 16.25 -4.97 31.93
N THR A 40 16.39 -6.07 31.18
CA THR A 40 17.48 -7.05 31.37
C THR A 40 17.87 -7.71 30.04
N VAL A 41 19.18 -7.77 29.83
CA VAL A 41 19.94 -8.38 28.73
C VAL A 41 20.18 -9.86 29.04
N ALA A 42 20.23 -10.71 28.00
CA ALA A 42 21.04 -11.93 28.01
C ALA A 42 21.59 -12.20 26.59
N GLU A 43 22.91 -12.06 26.45
CA GLU A 43 23.70 -12.56 25.32
C GLU A 43 23.84 -14.09 25.41
N ASN A 44 23.90 -14.75 24.25
CA ASN A 44 24.79 -15.90 24.06
C ASN A 44 25.32 -15.90 22.63
N LYS A 45 26.66 -15.84 22.53
CA LYS A 45 27.45 -16.10 21.33
C LYS A 45 27.75 -17.59 21.24
N GLU A 46 27.82 -18.12 20.02
CA GLU A 46 28.94 -18.97 19.61
C GLU A 46 29.13 -18.93 18.08
N GLU A 47 30.37 -18.70 17.67
CA GLU A 47 30.93 -18.74 16.30
C GLU A 47 31.03 -20.20 15.81
N LYS A 48 31.09 -20.54 14.53
CA LYS A 48 32.26 -20.56 13.60
C LYS A 48 31.84 -21.57 12.48
N GLU A 49 32.28 -21.62 11.23
CA GLU A 49 33.45 -21.13 10.50
C GLU A 49 33.19 -21.34 8.98
N SER A 50 34.00 -20.63 8.18
CA SER A 50 34.05 -20.48 6.72
C SER A 50 34.34 -21.74 5.87
N LYS A 51 33.98 -21.70 4.56
CA LYS A 51 34.96 -21.68 3.43
C LYS A 51 34.34 -21.56 2.04
N GLU A 52 35.01 -20.74 1.22
CA GLU A 52 34.88 -20.57 -0.23
C GLU A 52 35.19 -21.86 -1.02
N THR A 53 34.77 -21.95 -2.30
CA THR A 53 35.68 -22.01 -3.48
C THR A 53 34.88 -21.97 -4.80
N LYS A 54 35.47 -21.32 -5.81
CA LYS A 54 35.02 -21.06 -7.18
C LYS A 54 35.24 -22.23 -8.18
N SER A 55 34.44 -22.19 -9.26
CA SER A 55 34.85 -22.19 -10.69
C SER A 55 34.61 -23.42 -11.58
N SER A 56 34.35 -23.05 -12.86
CA SER A 56 34.68 -23.71 -14.14
C SER A 56 33.59 -24.62 -14.74
N GLN A 57 32.83 -24.19 -15.76
CA GLN A 57 33.13 -24.06 -17.22
C GLN A 57 33.52 -25.36 -17.94
N SER A 58 32.71 -25.79 -18.91
CA SER A 58 33.04 -26.07 -20.34
C SER A 58 31.87 -26.80 -21.04
N LYS A 59 31.29 -26.19 -22.09
CA LYS A 59 31.38 -26.51 -23.55
C LYS A 59 30.73 -27.84 -23.96
N GLU A 60 29.59 -27.86 -24.67
CA GLU A 60 29.35 -27.52 -26.09
C GLU A 60 29.95 -28.56 -27.05
N LEU A 61 29.12 -29.31 -27.81
CA LEU A 61 28.95 -29.20 -29.28
C LEU A 61 28.23 -30.42 -29.92
N THR A 62 27.28 -30.09 -30.80
CA THR A 62 26.89 -30.68 -32.12
C THR A 62 26.38 -32.12 -32.28
N GLU A 63 25.08 -32.22 -32.64
CA GLU A 63 24.57 -32.33 -34.03
C GLU A 63 25.19 -33.37 -34.98
N SER A 64 24.36 -34.29 -35.52
CA SER A 64 24.00 -34.37 -36.96
C SER A 64 23.52 -35.78 -37.42
N THR A 65 22.30 -35.78 -37.99
CA THR A 65 21.84 -36.45 -39.24
C THR A 65 21.67 -37.99 -39.37
N THR A 66 20.39 -38.40 -39.40
CA THR A 66 19.62 -39.08 -40.47
C THR A 66 20.30 -40.09 -41.42
N ILE A 67 19.71 -41.29 -41.61
CA ILE A 67 19.06 -41.78 -42.86
C ILE A 67 18.62 -43.26 -42.73
N SER A 68 17.48 -43.50 -43.38
CA SER A 68 16.63 -44.68 -43.63
C SER A 68 17.25 -46.00 -44.12
N GLY A 69 16.50 -47.09 -43.98
CA GLY A 69 16.57 -48.27 -44.86
C GLY A 69 15.73 -49.46 -44.37
N GLU A 70 14.69 -49.80 -45.11
CA GLU A 70 13.75 -50.91 -44.92
C GLU A 70 13.98 -51.94 -46.04
N GLN A 71 14.14 -53.24 -45.71
CA GLN A 71 13.63 -54.41 -46.47
C GLN A 71 14.10 -55.77 -45.91
N ASP A 72 13.15 -56.46 -45.29
CA ASP A 72 12.63 -57.83 -45.46
C ASP A 72 13.49 -59.02 -45.99
N VAL A 73 13.07 -60.20 -45.49
CA VAL A 73 13.11 -61.59 -46.02
C VAL A 73 14.03 -62.65 -45.34
N ASP A 74 13.30 -63.66 -44.82
CA ASP A 74 13.56 -65.10 -44.62
C ASP A 74 14.05 -65.71 -43.29
N LYS A 75 13.19 -66.59 -42.77
CA LYS A 75 13.31 -67.55 -41.65
C LYS A 75 13.85 -68.88 -42.21
N PRO A 76 14.54 -69.73 -41.41
CA PRO A 76 13.83 -70.91 -40.90
C PRO A 76 14.15 -71.28 -39.44
N GLU A 77 13.25 -72.09 -38.90
CA GLU A 77 13.11 -72.57 -37.52
C GLU A 77 14.27 -73.39 -36.95
N ILE A 78 14.59 -73.14 -35.68
CA ILE A 78 15.11 -74.14 -34.74
C ILE A 78 14.46 -73.94 -33.37
N GLY A 79 13.77 -74.98 -32.90
CA GLY A 79 13.85 -75.47 -31.52
C GLY A 79 12.96 -74.82 -30.47
N GLU A 80 11.93 -75.55 -30.06
CA GLU A 80 11.13 -75.31 -28.85
C GLU A 80 12.00 -75.08 -27.61
N SER A 81 11.77 -73.96 -26.92
CA SER A 81 12.08 -73.81 -25.51
C SER A 81 10.87 -73.18 -24.85
N GLN A 82 10.25 -73.95 -23.98
CA GLN A 82 9.16 -73.47 -23.14
C GLN A 82 9.67 -72.37 -22.21
N ASN A 83 9.04 -71.21 -22.28
CA ASN A 83 8.96 -70.36 -21.11
C ASN A 83 7.56 -69.74 -21.06
N SER A 84 6.84 -70.15 -20.02
CA SER A 84 5.61 -69.52 -19.56
C SER A 84 5.87 -68.03 -19.37
N ASN A 85 5.23 -67.21 -20.20
CA ASN A 85 5.00 -65.82 -19.87
C ASN A 85 3.66 -65.41 -20.48
N ASP A 86 2.58 -65.86 -19.84
CA ASP A 86 1.32 -65.17 -19.94
C ASP A 86 1.56 -63.80 -19.29
N SER A 87 1.95 -62.82 -20.12
CA SER A 87 2.05 -61.45 -19.68
C SER A 87 0.68 -61.08 -19.12
N PRO A 88 0.58 -60.42 -17.94
CA PRO A 88 -0.71 -59.93 -17.48
C PRO A 88 -1.31 -59.12 -18.63
N LYS A 89 -2.54 -59.45 -19.04
CA LYS A 89 -3.31 -58.55 -19.88
C LYS A 89 -3.20 -57.17 -19.25
N VAL A 90 -2.51 -56.27 -19.93
CA VAL A 90 -2.53 -54.85 -19.59
C VAL A 90 -3.98 -54.42 -19.84
N GLU A 91 -4.79 -54.47 -18.79
CA GLU A 91 -6.09 -53.84 -18.77
C GLU A 91 -5.87 -52.34 -18.93
N LYS A 92 -6.04 -51.91 -20.19
CA LYS A 92 -6.27 -50.58 -20.72
C LYS A 92 -6.10 -49.43 -19.69
N GLU A 93 -4.93 -48.78 -19.78
CA GLU A 93 -4.62 -47.40 -19.34
C GLU A 93 -5.59 -46.30 -19.88
N LYS A 94 -6.70 -46.65 -20.53
CA LYS A 94 -7.57 -45.71 -21.27
C LYS A 94 -8.62 -44.97 -20.43
N ASP A 95 -8.86 -45.32 -19.17
CA ASP A 95 -10.11 -44.87 -18.52
C ASP A 95 -9.96 -43.80 -17.41
N VAL A 96 -8.76 -43.40 -16.98
CA VAL A 96 -8.69 -42.42 -15.86
C VAL A 96 -9.09 -41.00 -16.27
N ASN A 97 -8.71 -40.57 -17.49
CA ASN A 97 -9.13 -39.27 -18.01
C ASN A 97 -10.63 -39.25 -18.39
N GLU A 98 -11.15 -40.38 -18.88
CA GLU A 98 -12.58 -40.55 -19.16
C GLU A 98 -13.39 -40.59 -17.84
N GLN A 99 -12.90 -41.29 -16.82
CA GLN A 99 -13.46 -41.28 -15.46
C GLN A 99 -13.41 -39.87 -14.84
N LEU A 100 -12.31 -39.14 -14.97
CA LEU A 100 -12.21 -37.76 -14.47
C LEU A 100 -13.19 -36.83 -15.21
N ALA A 101 -13.27 -36.92 -16.54
CA ALA A 101 -14.24 -36.16 -17.33
C ALA A 101 -15.68 -36.49 -16.93
N LYS A 102 -15.96 -37.77 -16.62
CA LYS A 102 -17.25 -38.21 -16.10
C LYS A 102 -17.52 -37.64 -14.71
N VAL A 103 -16.58 -37.70 -13.77
CA VAL A 103 -16.72 -37.12 -12.42
C VAL A 103 -16.95 -35.61 -12.50
N LEU A 104 -16.17 -34.90 -13.34
CA LEU A 104 -16.37 -33.49 -13.60
C LEU A 104 -17.80 -33.21 -14.07
N LYS A 105 -18.27 -33.92 -15.09
CA LYS A 105 -19.62 -33.76 -15.62
C LYS A 105 -20.71 -34.09 -14.58
N ASP A 106 -20.57 -35.21 -13.87
CA ASP A 106 -21.55 -35.68 -12.87
C ASP A 106 -21.70 -34.68 -11.72
N TYR A 107 -20.61 -33.98 -11.37
CA TYR A 107 -20.58 -32.95 -10.33
C TYR A 107 -20.80 -31.53 -10.87
N GLY A 108 -21.00 -31.36 -12.18
CA GLY A 108 -21.23 -30.05 -12.79
C GLY A 108 -20.00 -29.13 -12.79
N TYR A 109 -18.83 -29.68 -13.12
CA TYR A 109 -17.56 -28.99 -13.26
C TYR A 109 -16.90 -29.31 -14.61
N TYR A 110 -15.90 -28.52 -14.97
CA TYR A 110 -14.95 -28.83 -16.02
C TYR A 110 -13.55 -28.38 -15.61
N MET A 111 -12.52 -28.93 -16.27
CA MET A 111 -11.13 -28.54 -16.04
C MET A 111 -10.62 -27.74 -17.22
N THR A 112 -9.97 -26.62 -16.94
CA THR A 112 -9.32 -25.78 -17.95
C THR A 112 -7.99 -26.39 -18.41
N THR A 113 -7.41 -25.84 -19.47
CA THR A 113 -6.12 -26.31 -20.01
C THR A 113 -4.95 -26.08 -19.04
N ASP A 114 -5.06 -25.10 -18.15
CA ASP A 114 -4.10 -24.79 -17.09
C ASP A 114 -4.38 -25.57 -15.78
N GLY A 115 -5.36 -26.48 -15.79
CA GLY A 115 -5.61 -27.41 -14.68
C GLY A 115 -6.49 -26.86 -13.57
N GLN A 116 -7.17 -25.74 -13.78
CA GLN A 116 -8.14 -25.18 -12.84
C GLN A 116 -9.49 -25.88 -12.99
N PHE A 117 -10.17 -26.14 -11.87
CA PHE A 117 -11.55 -26.62 -11.90
C PHE A 117 -12.50 -25.43 -11.87
N LEU A 118 -13.44 -25.39 -12.80
CA LEU A 118 -14.45 -24.35 -12.91
C LEU A 118 -15.85 -24.98 -12.90
N SER A 119 -16.81 -24.22 -12.39
CA SER A 119 -18.22 -24.62 -12.31
C SER A 119 -18.89 -24.56 -13.68
N ALA A 120 -19.63 -25.60 -14.05
CA ALA A 120 -20.48 -25.60 -15.25
C ALA A 120 -21.85 -24.93 -14.99
N THR A 121 -22.11 -24.52 -13.74
CA THR A 121 -23.39 -23.96 -13.29
C THR A 121 -23.34 -22.46 -13.04
N ASN A 122 -22.20 -21.80 -13.29
CA ASN A 122 -21.98 -20.38 -13.00
C ASN A 122 -22.07 -20.02 -11.49
N GLU A 123 -21.82 -21.01 -10.62
CA GLU A 123 -21.71 -20.84 -9.16
C GLU A 123 -20.31 -21.27 -8.70
N SER A 124 -19.57 -20.35 -8.08
CA SER A 124 -18.26 -20.62 -7.46
C SER A 124 -18.38 -21.15 -6.03
N VAL A 125 -19.60 -21.31 -5.49
CA VAL A 125 -19.84 -21.92 -4.17
C VAL A 125 -20.78 -23.11 -4.32
N ARG A 126 -20.37 -24.29 -3.82
CA ARG A 126 -21.02 -25.58 -4.13
C ARG A 126 -20.91 -26.54 -2.95
N GLU A 127 -22.02 -27.08 -2.47
CA GLU A 127 -22.03 -28.05 -1.34
C GLU A 127 -21.30 -29.36 -1.64
N ASN A 128 -21.22 -29.75 -2.91
CA ASN A 128 -20.62 -31.01 -3.36
C ASN A 128 -19.11 -30.88 -3.67
N TRP A 129 -18.46 -29.74 -3.38
CA TRP A 129 -17.06 -29.51 -3.76
C TRP A 129 -16.09 -30.41 -2.97
N SER A 130 -16.34 -30.64 -1.67
CA SER A 130 -15.50 -31.55 -0.86
C SER A 130 -15.61 -32.99 -1.37
N GLU A 131 -16.84 -33.45 -1.61
CA GLU A 131 -17.09 -34.79 -2.13
C GLU A 131 -16.48 -34.97 -3.53
N PHE A 132 -16.58 -33.94 -4.39
CA PHE A 132 -15.91 -33.91 -5.68
C PHE A 132 -14.40 -34.07 -5.53
N LEU A 133 -13.77 -33.28 -4.65
CA LEU A 133 -12.34 -33.38 -4.41
C LEU A 133 -11.96 -34.78 -3.94
N ASP A 134 -12.68 -35.37 -2.98
CA ASP A 134 -12.43 -36.74 -2.50
C ASP A 134 -12.48 -37.77 -3.63
N LYS A 135 -13.45 -37.66 -4.55
CA LYS A 135 -13.52 -38.53 -5.74
C LYS A 135 -12.35 -38.33 -6.69
N VAL A 136 -11.93 -37.09 -6.92
CA VAL A 136 -10.73 -36.78 -7.70
C VAL A 136 -9.48 -37.39 -7.04
N GLN A 137 -9.39 -37.37 -5.70
CA GLN A 137 -8.31 -38.01 -4.96
C GLN A 137 -8.34 -39.54 -5.06
N GLU A 138 -9.52 -40.15 -4.99
CA GLU A 138 -9.73 -41.58 -5.15
C GLU A 138 -9.24 -42.04 -6.53
N LEU A 139 -9.66 -41.36 -7.61
CA LEU A 139 -9.21 -41.65 -8.98
C LEU A 139 -7.68 -41.56 -9.14
N ARG A 140 -7.03 -40.63 -8.42
CA ARG A 140 -5.56 -40.55 -8.39
C ARG A 140 -4.92 -41.77 -7.72
N SER A 141 -5.50 -42.25 -6.62
CA SER A 141 -4.95 -43.40 -5.88
C SER A 141 -4.89 -44.66 -6.75
N GLN A 142 -5.78 -44.75 -7.75
CA GLN A 142 -5.94 -45.87 -8.66
C GLN A 142 -4.95 -45.88 -9.84
N SER A 143 -4.17 -44.80 -10.11
CA SER A 143 -3.14 -44.85 -11.17
C SER A 143 -1.87 -44.02 -10.91
N THR A 144 -0.71 -44.61 -11.15
CA THR A 144 0.61 -43.96 -10.99
C THR A 144 0.82 -42.78 -11.95
N ARG A 145 0.06 -42.71 -13.05
CA ARG A 145 0.13 -41.66 -14.08
C ARG A 145 -0.78 -40.46 -13.78
N ALA A 146 -1.99 -40.67 -13.21
CA ALA A 146 -2.84 -39.57 -12.73
C ALA A 146 -2.22 -38.80 -11.54
N LYS A 147 -1.29 -39.43 -10.80
CA LYS A 147 -0.46 -38.76 -9.80
C LYS A 147 0.30 -37.54 -10.33
N ARG A 148 0.59 -37.46 -11.65
CA ARG A 148 1.32 -36.33 -12.26
C ARG A 148 0.41 -35.22 -12.81
N ALA A 149 -0.84 -35.51 -13.15
CA ALA A 149 -1.76 -34.53 -13.74
C ALA A 149 -2.54 -33.73 -12.68
N LEU A 150 -2.70 -34.28 -11.47
CA LEU A 150 -3.51 -33.71 -10.39
C LEU A 150 -2.74 -33.77 -9.06
N SER A 151 -1.71 -32.93 -8.89
CA SER A 151 -0.97 -32.83 -7.62
C SER A 151 -1.85 -32.25 -6.49
N ILE A 152 -2.19 -33.07 -5.49
CA ILE A 152 -3.08 -32.69 -4.38
C ILE A 152 -2.34 -31.90 -3.28
N VAL A 153 -3.16 -31.06 -2.67
CA VAL A 153 -3.13 -30.29 -1.44
C VAL A 153 -2.70 -31.11 -0.19
N PRO A 154 -1.82 -30.59 0.69
CA PRO A 154 -1.51 -31.27 1.95
C PRO A 154 -2.69 -31.20 2.95
N TYR A 155 -3.08 -32.35 3.54
CA TYR A 155 -4.10 -32.46 4.60
C TYR A 155 -3.79 -31.67 5.89
N ALA A 156 -2.56 -31.18 6.05
CA ALA A 156 -2.10 -30.42 7.22
C ALA A 156 -2.22 -28.89 7.03
N GLY A 157 -2.97 -28.43 6.03
CA GLY A 157 -3.20 -27.01 5.77
C GLY A 157 -4.21 -26.36 6.72
N VAL A 158 -4.36 -25.04 6.61
CA VAL A 158 -5.35 -24.27 7.37
C VAL A 158 -6.73 -24.32 6.72
N SER A 159 -7.77 -24.03 7.50
CA SER A 159 -9.16 -24.00 7.03
C SER A 159 -9.65 -22.57 6.75
N ILE A 160 -10.42 -22.45 5.67
CA ILE A 160 -11.16 -21.25 5.27
C ILE A 160 -12.66 -21.51 5.39
N PHE A 161 -13.43 -20.50 5.79
CA PHE A 161 -14.86 -20.60 6.00
C PHE A 161 -15.62 -19.69 5.05
N VAL A 162 -16.59 -20.21 4.31
CA VAL A 162 -17.54 -19.41 3.54
C VAL A 162 -18.72 -19.02 4.43
N ASP A 163 -18.84 -17.73 4.73
CA ASP A 163 -19.84 -17.15 5.63
C ASP A 163 -21.14 -16.84 4.88
N GLN A 164 -22.11 -17.73 5.00
CA GLN A 164 -23.43 -17.58 4.40
C GLN A 164 -24.23 -16.41 4.97
N ASN A 165 -23.96 -16.01 6.22
CA ASN A 165 -24.70 -14.95 6.89
C ASN A 165 -24.19 -13.56 6.48
N TYR A 166 -23.00 -13.47 5.90
CA TYR A 166 -22.42 -12.24 5.39
C TYR A 166 -22.32 -12.29 3.85
N SER A 167 -23.48 -12.18 3.22
CA SER A 167 -23.66 -12.47 1.79
C SER A 167 -24.62 -11.53 1.04
N ILE A 168 -24.57 -11.60 -0.28
CA ILE A 168 -25.54 -11.04 -1.23
C ILE A 168 -25.91 -12.17 -2.20
N PRO A 169 -26.81 -13.10 -1.83
CA PRO A 169 -27.09 -14.29 -2.63
C PRO A 169 -27.75 -13.99 -3.98
N THR A 170 -28.37 -12.82 -4.13
CA THR A 170 -29.14 -12.41 -5.32
C THR A 170 -28.30 -11.70 -6.39
N VAL A 171 -27.06 -11.33 -6.09
CA VAL A 171 -26.21 -10.60 -7.06
C VAL A 171 -25.68 -11.54 -8.14
N SER A 172 -25.52 -11.02 -9.35
CA SER A 172 -24.85 -11.68 -10.48
C SER A 172 -23.95 -10.70 -11.22
N TRP A 173 -22.90 -11.19 -11.87
CA TRP A 173 -21.93 -10.37 -12.60
C TRP A 173 -21.20 -11.17 -13.67
N ASP A 174 -20.54 -10.46 -14.59
CA ASP A 174 -19.72 -11.03 -15.66
C ASP A 174 -18.25 -10.62 -15.51
N TYR A 175 -17.35 -11.57 -15.69
CA TYR A 175 -15.92 -11.35 -15.79
C TYR A 175 -15.47 -11.23 -17.26
N SER A 176 -14.42 -10.45 -17.52
CA SER A 176 -13.87 -10.26 -18.87
C SER A 176 -13.28 -11.52 -19.50
N ASN A 177 -13.01 -12.55 -18.71
CA ASN A 177 -12.58 -13.87 -19.18
C ASN A 177 -13.76 -14.76 -19.62
N GLY A 178 -14.99 -14.24 -19.63
CA GLY A 178 -16.19 -14.94 -20.08
C GLY A 178 -16.93 -15.71 -19.00
N ILE A 179 -16.47 -15.67 -17.75
CA ILE A 179 -17.14 -16.33 -16.62
C ILE A 179 -18.31 -15.47 -16.15
N HIS A 180 -19.46 -16.11 -15.94
CA HIS A 180 -20.60 -15.54 -15.24
C HIS A 180 -20.65 -16.12 -13.82
N GLU A 181 -20.86 -15.29 -12.81
CA GLU A 181 -21.03 -15.74 -11.42
C GLU A 181 -22.28 -15.14 -10.77
N THR A 182 -22.78 -15.86 -9.78
CA THR A 182 -23.92 -15.46 -8.96
C THR A 182 -23.66 -15.73 -7.49
N GLY A 183 -24.24 -14.90 -6.62
CA GLY A 183 -24.17 -15.01 -5.18
C GLY A 183 -22.80 -14.62 -4.61
N PHE A 184 -22.73 -13.49 -3.90
CA PHE A 184 -21.54 -13.13 -3.14
C PHE A 184 -21.60 -13.68 -1.72
N TYR A 185 -20.52 -14.33 -1.29
CA TYR A 185 -20.36 -14.84 0.07
C TYR A 185 -18.97 -14.49 0.58
N ALA A 186 -18.89 -13.93 1.78
CA ALA A 186 -17.61 -13.61 2.42
C ALA A 186 -16.83 -14.88 2.78
N LYS A 187 -15.49 -14.78 2.73
CA LYS A 187 -14.58 -15.84 3.12
C LYS A 187 -13.85 -15.41 4.38
N ARG A 188 -13.64 -16.32 5.32
CA ARG A 188 -12.98 -16.04 6.60
C ARG A 188 -11.89 -17.03 6.91
N ASP A 189 -10.84 -16.56 7.58
CA ASP A 189 -9.90 -17.45 8.26
C ASP A 189 -10.52 -18.06 9.53
N ALA A 190 -9.82 -19.00 10.16
CA ALA A 190 -10.25 -19.65 11.40
C ALA A 190 -10.41 -18.70 12.59
N SER A 191 -9.83 -17.50 12.53
CA SER A 191 -9.99 -16.45 13.56
C SER A 191 -11.18 -15.53 13.28
N GLY A 192 -11.89 -15.74 12.18
CA GLY A 192 -13.01 -14.92 11.73
C GLY A 192 -12.61 -13.69 10.90
N GLY A 193 -11.31 -13.52 10.61
CA GLY A 193 -10.78 -12.44 9.78
C GLY A 193 -11.24 -12.58 8.33
N LEU A 194 -11.63 -11.47 7.69
CA LEU A 194 -12.14 -11.49 6.33
C LEU A 194 -11.00 -11.74 5.32
N LEU A 195 -11.29 -12.56 4.31
CA LEU A 195 -10.37 -12.91 3.24
C LEU A 195 -10.95 -12.53 1.88
N TRP A 196 -10.08 -12.14 0.96
CA TRP A 196 -10.46 -11.63 -0.36
C TRP A 196 -10.07 -12.63 -1.44
N CYS A 197 -11.03 -13.12 -2.22
CA CYS A 197 -10.74 -13.97 -3.38
C CYS A 197 -9.93 -13.20 -4.43
N VAL A 198 -8.83 -13.82 -4.90
CA VAL A 198 -8.01 -13.31 -6.00
C VAL A 198 -8.01 -14.21 -7.24
N ALA A 199 -8.82 -15.28 -7.25
CA ALA A 199 -8.93 -16.24 -8.33
C ALA A 199 -10.40 -16.40 -8.78
N PRO A 200 -10.93 -15.50 -9.62
CA PRO A 200 -12.32 -15.54 -10.05
C PRO A 200 -12.63 -16.84 -10.82
N GLY A 201 -13.80 -17.44 -10.59
CA GLY A 201 -14.25 -18.68 -11.24
C GLY A 201 -13.96 -19.98 -10.48
N ASN A 202 -12.96 -20.01 -9.59
CA ASN A 202 -12.59 -21.25 -8.90
C ASN A 202 -13.62 -21.58 -7.79
N PRO A 203 -13.93 -22.85 -7.49
CA PRO A 203 -14.99 -23.19 -6.54
C PRO A 203 -14.53 -23.35 -5.07
N LEU A 204 -15.49 -23.20 -4.15
CA LEU A 204 -15.42 -23.49 -2.70
C LEU A 204 -16.69 -24.21 -2.19
N ASN A 205 -16.60 -24.92 -1.06
CA ASN A 205 -17.76 -25.37 -0.30
C ASN A 205 -18.36 -24.25 0.55
N PHE A 206 -19.65 -24.35 0.83
CA PHE A 206 -20.23 -23.66 1.99
C PHE A 206 -19.62 -24.18 3.30
N GLY A 207 -19.37 -23.28 4.25
CA GLY A 207 -18.73 -23.65 5.50
C GLY A 207 -17.23 -23.91 5.33
N GLU A 208 -16.72 -24.96 5.96
CA GLU A 208 -15.28 -25.23 6.07
C GLU A 208 -14.64 -25.77 4.78
N ASN A 209 -13.48 -25.22 4.43
CA ASN A 209 -12.64 -25.64 3.31
C ASN A 209 -11.19 -25.79 3.82
N GLY A 210 -10.74 -27.03 3.99
CA GLY A 210 -9.40 -27.34 4.51
C GLY A 210 -8.30 -27.37 3.44
N GLY A 211 -7.05 -27.52 3.88
CA GLY A 211 -5.89 -27.81 3.01
C GLY A 211 -5.14 -26.58 2.48
N TYR A 212 -5.48 -25.37 2.92
CA TYR A 212 -4.77 -24.19 2.45
C TYR A 212 -3.34 -24.11 2.99
N THR A 213 -2.41 -23.69 2.14
CA THR A 213 -1.08 -23.25 2.57
C THR A 213 -1.03 -21.73 2.62
N THR A 214 -0.24 -21.18 3.53
CA THR A 214 -0.10 -19.73 3.72
C THR A 214 1.30 -19.27 3.36
N GLU A 215 1.39 -18.17 2.64
CA GLU A 215 2.63 -17.51 2.26
C GLU A 215 2.57 -16.01 2.63
N GLU A 216 3.59 -15.51 3.33
CA GLU A 216 3.77 -14.08 3.56
C GLU A 216 4.38 -13.41 2.33
N LEU A 217 3.69 -12.40 1.78
CA LEU A 217 4.16 -11.64 0.63
C LEU A 217 4.04 -10.13 0.87
N ASN A 218 4.92 -9.36 0.23
CA ASN A 218 4.95 -7.89 0.30
C ASN A 218 5.18 -7.26 -1.08
N GLN A 219 4.67 -7.90 -2.13
CA GLN A 219 4.77 -7.40 -3.50
C GLN A 219 3.85 -6.18 -3.68
N GLN A 220 4.23 -5.24 -4.55
CA GLN A 220 3.52 -3.96 -4.70
C GLN A 220 2.03 -4.12 -5.08
N ASN A 221 1.70 -5.10 -5.91
CA ASN A 221 0.32 -5.44 -6.26
C ASN A 221 -0.50 -5.90 -5.03
N LEU A 222 0.11 -6.64 -4.10
CA LEU A 222 -0.54 -7.09 -2.87
C LEU A 222 -0.67 -5.97 -1.84
N VAL A 223 0.26 -5.02 -1.83
CA VAL A 223 0.11 -3.77 -1.05
C VAL A 223 -1.06 -2.96 -1.60
N ILE A 224 -1.20 -2.84 -2.92
CA ILE A 224 -2.36 -2.18 -3.55
C ILE A 224 -3.66 -2.92 -3.20
N ALA A 225 -3.69 -4.25 -3.31
CA ALA A 225 -4.85 -5.05 -2.90
C ALA A 225 -5.20 -4.83 -1.42
N SER A 226 -4.20 -4.76 -0.55
CA SER A 226 -4.41 -4.48 0.87
C SER A 226 -4.91 -3.06 1.15
N LEU A 227 -4.51 -2.08 0.33
CA LEU A 227 -5.06 -0.72 0.38
C LEU A 227 -6.50 -0.66 -0.14
N ILE A 228 -6.84 -1.46 -1.15
CA ILE A 228 -8.23 -1.64 -1.61
C ILE A 228 -9.07 -2.20 -0.47
N ALA A 229 -8.62 -3.25 0.21
CA ALA A 229 -9.31 -3.79 1.38
C ALA A 229 -9.48 -2.78 2.51
N TYR A 230 -8.42 -2.01 2.82
CA TYR A 230 -8.46 -1.02 3.89
C TYR A 230 -9.48 0.09 3.64
N TRP A 231 -9.36 0.76 2.48
CA TRP A 231 -10.24 1.88 2.14
C TRP A 231 -11.62 1.43 1.68
N GLY A 232 -11.69 0.25 1.09
CA GLY A 232 -12.88 -0.32 0.53
C GLY A 232 -13.80 -0.93 1.59
N TYR A 233 -13.24 -1.57 2.61
CA TYR A 233 -13.98 -2.31 3.62
C TYR A 233 -13.64 -1.91 5.05
N GLU A 234 -12.37 -1.98 5.48
CA GLU A 234 -12.00 -1.81 6.90
C GLU A 234 -12.46 -0.47 7.50
N THR A 235 -12.40 0.59 6.70
CA THR A 235 -12.84 1.94 7.10
C THR A 235 -14.34 2.16 6.97
N GLN A 236 -15.07 1.22 6.36
CA GLN A 236 -16.50 1.31 6.06
C GLN A 236 -17.16 -0.08 5.93
N PRO A 237 -17.20 -0.91 6.99
CA PRO A 237 -17.62 -2.31 6.85
C PRO A 237 -19.11 -2.42 6.46
N SER A 238 -19.36 -3.05 5.31
CA SER A 238 -20.67 -3.57 4.91
C SER A 238 -20.48 -4.72 3.94
N VAL A 239 -21.51 -5.53 3.69
CA VAL A 239 -21.36 -6.65 2.75
C VAL A 239 -21.36 -6.17 1.30
N GLU A 240 -22.00 -5.05 1.00
CA GLU A 240 -21.92 -4.35 -0.28
C GLU A 240 -20.48 -3.86 -0.54
N ASN A 241 -19.85 -3.27 0.48
CA ASN A 241 -18.46 -2.84 0.39
C ASN A 241 -17.50 -4.03 0.32
N ALA A 242 -17.79 -5.14 1.00
CA ALA A 242 -17.01 -6.38 0.84
C ALA A 242 -17.11 -6.92 -0.60
N PHE A 243 -18.30 -6.93 -1.18
CA PHE A 243 -18.52 -7.31 -2.58
C PHE A 243 -17.69 -6.42 -3.52
N TYR A 244 -17.82 -5.10 -3.45
CA TYR A 244 -17.04 -4.19 -4.30
C TYR A 244 -15.52 -4.29 -4.06
N THR A 245 -15.11 -4.52 -2.82
CA THR A 245 -13.71 -4.69 -2.45
C THR A 245 -13.10 -5.92 -3.12
N GLU A 246 -13.74 -7.08 -3.01
CA GLU A 246 -13.26 -8.33 -3.62
C GLU A 246 -13.12 -8.17 -5.14
N HIS A 247 -14.14 -7.60 -5.81
CA HIS A 247 -14.13 -7.43 -7.26
C HIS A 247 -13.08 -6.42 -7.73
N HIS A 248 -12.81 -5.36 -6.95
CA HIS A 248 -11.73 -4.43 -7.30
C HIS A 248 -10.34 -5.02 -7.06
N ILE A 249 -10.17 -5.83 -6.02
CA ILE A 249 -8.95 -6.63 -5.80
C ILE A 249 -8.71 -7.56 -7.00
N GLN A 250 -9.75 -8.26 -7.47
CA GLN A 250 -9.65 -9.14 -8.64
C GLN A 250 -9.29 -8.36 -9.92
N ASN A 251 -9.98 -7.24 -10.17
CA ASN A 251 -9.69 -6.36 -11.31
C ASN A 251 -8.22 -5.94 -11.37
N MET A 252 -7.66 -5.56 -10.23
CA MET A 252 -6.29 -5.04 -10.13
C MET A 252 -5.23 -6.15 -10.04
N GLY A 253 -5.55 -7.25 -9.35
CA GLY A 253 -4.61 -8.34 -9.06
C GLY A 253 -4.45 -9.33 -10.21
N THR A 254 -5.50 -9.55 -11.00
CA THR A 254 -5.53 -10.56 -12.08
C THR A 254 -5.63 -9.96 -13.48
N GLY A 255 -6.06 -8.70 -13.60
CA GLY A 255 -6.40 -8.08 -14.88
C GLY A 255 -7.75 -8.53 -15.46
N VAL A 256 -8.50 -9.38 -14.74
CA VAL A 256 -9.86 -9.79 -15.10
C VAL A 256 -10.84 -8.74 -14.59
N SER A 257 -11.51 -8.02 -15.50
CA SER A 257 -12.45 -6.98 -15.11
C SER A 257 -13.86 -7.51 -14.84
N THR A 258 -14.53 -6.90 -13.85
CA THR A 258 -15.92 -7.16 -13.49
C THR A 258 -16.88 -6.20 -14.20
N SER A 259 -17.98 -6.72 -14.71
CA SER A 259 -19.02 -5.97 -15.43
C SER A 259 -20.41 -6.57 -15.20
N ASN A 260 -21.45 -5.92 -15.75
CA ASN A 260 -22.84 -6.39 -15.73
C ASN A 260 -23.36 -6.78 -14.33
N ILE A 261 -22.92 -6.07 -13.28
CA ILE A 261 -23.37 -6.30 -11.91
C ILE A 261 -24.88 -6.01 -11.81
N LYS A 262 -25.65 -7.04 -11.47
CA LYS A 262 -27.11 -7.00 -11.31
C LYS A 262 -27.50 -7.63 -9.98
N ASP A 263 -28.25 -6.89 -9.18
CA ASP A 263 -28.83 -7.38 -7.94
C ASP A 263 -30.31 -6.98 -7.88
N PRO A 264 -31.25 -7.95 -7.98
CA PRO A 264 -32.68 -7.70 -7.83
C PRO A 264 -33.07 -7.05 -6.51
N SER A 265 -32.27 -7.23 -5.45
CA SER A 265 -32.50 -6.60 -4.14
C SER A 265 -32.03 -5.14 -4.09
N GLY A 266 -31.30 -4.67 -5.11
CA GLY A 266 -30.88 -3.28 -5.26
C GLY A 266 -29.76 -2.83 -4.32
N ARG A 267 -29.06 -3.76 -3.65
CA ARG A 267 -27.99 -3.45 -2.69
C ARG A 267 -26.70 -3.06 -3.40
N VAL A 268 -26.44 -3.67 -4.55
CA VAL A 268 -25.27 -3.39 -5.39
C VAL A 268 -25.64 -3.21 -6.85
N SER A 269 -24.82 -2.48 -7.61
CA SER A 269 -25.03 -2.23 -9.03
C SER A 269 -23.74 -1.89 -9.75
N GLN A 270 -23.74 -2.01 -11.08
CA GLN A 270 -22.60 -1.60 -11.92
C GLN A 270 -22.21 -0.13 -11.69
N VAL A 271 -23.19 0.77 -11.67
CA VAL A 271 -22.96 2.21 -11.45
C VAL A 271 -22.41 2.46 -10.04
N GLY A 272 -22.94 1.74 -9.04
CA GLY A 272 -22.44 1.81 -7.67
C GLY A 272 -20.99 1.36 -7.56
N PHE A 273 -20.63 0.26 -8.23
CA PHE A 273 -19.26 -0.25 -8.28
C PHE A 273 -18.28 0.74 -8.91
N GLU A 274 -18.64 1.34 -10.05
CA GLU A 274 -17.80 2.34 -10.73
C GLU A 274 -17.58 3.59 -9.89
N ALA A 275 -18.63 4.10 -9.25
CA ALA A 275 -18.53 5.24 -8.34
C ALA A 275 -17.67 4.91 -7.12
N TRP A 276 -17.85 3.72 -6.55
CA TRP A 276 -17.07 3.20 -5.44
C TRP A 276 -15.58 3.07 -5.80
N ILE A 277 -15.25 2.49 -6.97
CA ILE A 277 -13.86 2.36 -7.44
C ILE A 277 -13.20 3.73 -7.52
N LYS A 278 -13.90 4.73 -8.07
CA LYS A 278 -13.36 6.09 -8.20
C LYS A 278 -12.96 6.68 -6.85
N GLU A 279 -13.83 6.55 -5.85
CA GLU A 279 -13.55 7.07 -4.51
C GLU A 279 -12.47 6.26 -3.78
N THR A 280 -12.52 4.93 -3.85
CA THR A 280 -11.50 4.05 -3.27
C THR A 280 -10.12 4.32 -3.88
N ASN A 281 -10.03 4.44 -5.21
CA ASN A 281 -8.76 4.76 -5.89
C ASN A 281 -8.23 6.15 -5.51
N ARG A 282 -9.10 7.14 -5.31
CA ARG A 282 -8.71 8.45 -4.79
C ARG A 282 -8.06 8.33 -3.41
N LYS A 283 -8.60 7.48 -2.53
CA LYS A 283 -8.02 7.22 -1.21
C LYS A 283 -6.71 6.43 -1.30
N ILE A 284 -6.62 5.40 -2.15
CA ILE A 284 -5.39 4.63 -2.40
C ILE A 284 -4.25 5.54 -2.88
N ASN A 285 -4.54 6.52 -3.73
CA ASN A 285 -3.54 7.47 -4.23
C ASN A 285 -2.85 8.27 -3.12
N SER A 286 -3.50 8.47 -1.97
CA SER A 286 -2.86 9.10 -0.79
C SER A 286 -1.69 8.28 -0.23
N PHE A 287 -1.71 6.96 -0.44
CA PHE A 287 -0.59 6.08 -0.12
C PHE A 287 0.44 6.15 -1.25
N LEU A 288 0.02 5.92 -2.50
CA LEU A 288 0.93 5.77 -3.64
C LEU A 288 1.71 7.05 -3.99
N THR A 289 1.14 8.21 -3.70
CA THR A 289 1.78 9.51 -3.91
C THR A 289 2.08 10.12 -2.55
N LYS A 290 3.36 10.36 -2.24
CA LYS A 290 3.72 11.02 -0.99
C LYS A 290 3.31 12.51 -1.01
N PRO A 291 3.09 13.13 0.16
CA PRO A 291 2.96 14.58 0.28
C PRO A 291 4.06 15.33 -0.48
N SER A 292 3.70 16.43 -1.14
CA SER A 292 4.57 17.14 -2.08
C SER A 292 5.80 17.80 -1.45
N PHE A 293 5.87 17.78 -0.12
CA PHE A 293 7.00 18.26 0.67
C PHE A 293 7.88 17.14 1.24
N ASP A 294 7.74 15.89 0.78
CA ASP A 294 8.63 14.80 1.19
C ASP A 294 10.11 15.16 0.95
N ASN A 295 10.92 14.94 1.98
CA ASN A 295 12.33 15.26 2.09
C ASN A 295 12.71 16.74 1.87
N LYS A 296 11.73 17.66 1.91
CA LYS A 296 12.01 19.11 1.84
C LYS A 296 12.51 19.65 3.17
N SER A 297 13.18 20.80 3.09
CA SER A 297 13.69 21.55 4.24
C SER A 297 12.96 22.87 4.40
N PHE A 298 12.64 23.24 5.64
CA PHE A 298 12.00 24.51 5.98
C PHE A 298 12.77 25.21 7.07
N THR A 299 12.84 26.54 7.00
CA THR A 299 13.46 27.38 8.03
C THR A 299 12.40 28.25 8.67
N LEU A 300 12.29 28.24 10.01
CA LEU A 300 11.29 28.99 10.77
C LEU A 300 11.97 29.90 11.80
N LYS A 301 11.41 31.10 12.01
CA LYS A 301 11.77 31.98 13.13
C LYS A 301 11.09 31.51 14.42
N LYS A 302 11.70 31.80 15.57
CA LYS A 302 11.07 31.56 16.88
C LYS A 302 9.76 32.35 16.98
N GLY A 303 8.68 31.70 17.39
CA GLY A 303 7.32 32.24 17.45
C GLY A 303 6.54 32.19 16.12
N GLU A 304 7.20 31.81 15.01
CA GLU A 304 6.54 31.70 13.71
C GLU A 304 5.60 30.49 13.64
N THR A 305 4.51 30.65 12.88
CA THR A 305 3.66 29.55 12.43
C THR A 305 3.70 29.50 10.91
N ILE A 306 4.08 28.35 10.35
CA ILE A 306 3.98 28.12 8.91
C ILE A 306 2.90 27.09 8.62
N ARG A 307 2.31 27.23 7.44
CA ARG A 307 1.32 26.32 6.87
C ARG A 307 1.87 25.83 5.53
N ILE A 308 1.99 24.52 5.37
CA ILE A 308 2.55 23.90 4.17
C ILE A 308 1.45 23.05 3.54
N ASP A 309 0.94 23.49 2.40
CA ASP A 309 -0.10 22.76 1.67
C ASP A 309 0.51 21.62 0.86
N ASP A 310 -0.10 20.44 0.99
CA ASP A 310 0.22 19.28 0.18
C ASP A 310 -0.53 19.35 -1.16
N THR A 311 0.20 19.74 -2.20
CA THR A 311 -0.32 19.79 -3.58
C THR A 311 -0.63 18.40 -4.16
N ASN A 312 -0.15 17.31 -3.54
CA ASN A 312 -0.46 15.94 -3.96
C ASN A 312 -1.75 15.40 -3.30
N SER A 313 -2.33 16.13 -2.34
CA SER A 313 -3.57 15.76 -1.64
C SER A 313 -3.53 14.41 -0.91
N SER A 314 -2.39 14.07 -0.35
CA SER A 314 -2.12 12.80 0.34
C SER A 314 -2.03 12.95 1.86
N LEU A 315 -1.62 14.12 2.36
CA LEU A 315 -1.30 14.37 3.77
C LEU A 315 -2.42 14.01 4.74
N TRP A 316 -3.69 14.19 4.36
CA TRP A 316 -4.83 13.85 5.21
C TRP A 316 -4.83 12.41 5.72
N ALA A 317 -4.15 11.49 5.02
CA ALA A 317 -4.03 10.08 5.38
C ALA A 317 -2.80 9.77 6.26
N TYR A 318 -2.07 10.78 6.73
CA TYR A 318 -0.85 10.60 7.55
C TYR A 318 -1.08 11.10 8.98
N LYS A 319 -0.22 10.64 9.90
CA LYS A 319 -0.09 11.15 11.26
C LYS A 319 1.36 11.47 11.59
N VAL A 320 1.59 12.36 12.55
CA VAL A 320 2.93 12.62 13.09
C VAL A 320 3.41 11.38 13.83
N SER A 321 4.54 10.83 13.41
CA SER A 321 5.17 9.64 14.01
C SER A 321 6.37 9.99 14.86
N THR A 322 7.21 10.92 14.41
CA THR A 322 8.39 11.36 15.16
C THR A 322 8.55 12.87 14.99
N ASN A 323 8.92 13.53 16.08
CA ASN A 323 9.20 14.96 16.09
C ASN A 323 10.30 15.24 17.12
N ASN A 324 11.53 15.49 16.67
CA ASN A 324 12.65 15.85 17.54
C ASN A 324 12.93 17.37 17.58
N THR A 325 12.09 18.17 16.92
CA THR A 325 12.25 19.63 16.82
C THR A 325 11.70 20.39 18.03
N LYS A 326 10.90 19.72 18.88
CA LYS A 326 10.08 20.32 19.96
C LYS A 326 9.05 21.35 19.47
N MET A 327 8.87 21.53 18.16
CA MET A 327 7.83 22.38 17.60
C MET A 327 6.46 21.73 17.76
N ASN A 328 5.40 22.53 17.82
CA ASN A 328 4.04 22.00 17.71
C ASN A 328 3.77 21.71 16.24
N VAL A 329 3.45 20.45 15.92
CA VAL A 329 3.18 19.97 14.57
C VAL A 329 1.80 19.33 14.55
N SER A 330 0.95 19.77 13.63
CA SER A 330 -0.39 19.22 13.44
C SER A 330 -0.76 19.16 11.96
N ILE A 331 -1.74 18.33 11.63
CA ILE A 331 -2.28 18.16 10.28
C ILE A 331 -3.72 18.69 10.29
N ASP A 332 -4.02 19.56 9.33
CA ASP A 332 -5.34 20.16 9.10
C ASP A 332 -5.74 19.86 7.65
N GLY A 333 -6.45 18.76 7.44
CA GLY A 333 -6.74 18.22 6.10
C GLY A 333 -5.46 17.94 5.32
N ASN A 334 -5.25 18.69 4.23
CA ASN A 334 -4.04 18.61 3.40
C ASN A 334 -3.00 19.70 3.69
N THR A 335 -3.08 20.36 4.85
CA THR A 335 -2.11 21.36 5.29
C THR A 335 -1.35 20.88 6.52
N LEU A 336 -0.02 20.91 6.47
CA LEU A 336 0.83 20.71 7.64
C LEU A 336 1.03 22.05 8.35
N VAL A 337 0.71 22.10 9.63
CA VAL A 337 0.85 23.31 10.46
C VAL A 337 2.00 23.09 11.43
N ILE A 338 3.02 23.96 11.36
CA ILE A 338 4.20 23.90 12.23
C ILE A 338 4.33 25.24 12.97
N LYS A 339 4.38 25.17 14.29
CA LYS A 339 4.51 26.34 15.17
C LYS A 339 5.76 26.24 16.04
N ALA A 340 6.66 27.21 15.88
CA ALA A 340 7.95 27.29 16.53
C ALA A 340 7.89 28.00 17.90
N ASN A 341 7.03 27.54 18.80
CA ASN A 341 6.84 28.13 20.13
C ASN A 341 7.80 27.55 21.19
N GLY A 342 8.31 28.40 22.08
CA GLY A 342 9.16 27.98 23.19
C GLY A 342 10.58 27.63 22.76
N ASP A 343 11.18 26.64 23.42
CA ASP A 343 12.55 26.20 23.16
C ASP A 343 12.58 25.08 22.12
N VAL A 344 12.63 25.50 20.86
CA VAL A 344 12.63 24.66 19.67
C VAL A 344 14.04 24.44 19.12
N ASN A 345 14.23 23.32 18.44
CA ASN A 345 15.51 22.88 17.90
C ASN A 345 15.43 22.65 16.38
N ASP A 346 16.59 22.69 15.72
CA ASP A 346 16.74 22.05 14.40
C ASP A 346 16.43 20.55 14.52
N GLY A 347 15.90 19.94 13.47
CA GLY A 347 15.61 18.51 13.51
C GLY A 347 14.79 18.02 12.33
N ASN A 348 14.13 16.89 12.53
CA ASN A 348 13.22 16.26 11.59
C ASN A 348 11.83 16.06 12.17
N VAL A 349 10.86 16.10 11.27
CA VAL A 349 9.50 15.64 11.50
C VAL A 349 9.27 14.47 10.55
N GLN A 350 8.85 13.35 11.12
CA GLN A 350 8.44 12.17 10.36
C GLN A 350 6.93 12.01 10.46
N LEU A 351 6.29 11.89 9.30
CA LEU A 351 4.89 11.51 9.18
C LEU A 351 4.84 10.06 8.68
N ILE A 352 3.90 9.28 9.21
CA ILE A 352 3.64 7.91 8.79
C ILE A 352 2.19 7.79 8.30
N TYR A 353 1.97 6.97 7.29
CA TYR A 353 0.63 6.66 6.82
C TYR A 353 -0.22 6.10 7.97
N ASN A 354 -1.42 6.65 8.15
CA ASN A 354 -2.23 6.37 9.32
C ASN A 354 -3.13 5.15 9.10
N VAL A 355 -2.58 3.98 9.42
CA VAL A 355 -3.31 2.73 9.56
C VAL A 355 -3.39 2.33 11.04
N PRO A 356 -4.46 1.62 11.45
CA PRO A 356 -4.54 1.07 12.79
C PRO A 356 -3.51 -0.04 12.98
N LYS A 357 -3.06 -0.23 14.22
CA LYS A 357 -2.01 -1.20 14.54
C LYS A 357 -2.42 -2.64 14.17
N SER A 358 -3.71 -2.95 14.25
CA SER A 358 -4.27 -4.25 13.86
C SER A 358 -4.14 -4.55 12.35
N TYR A 359 -3.89 -3.54 11.52
CA TYR A 359 -3.74 -3.67 10.07
C TYR A 359 -2.27 -3.57 9.61
N GLU A 360 -1.35 -3.41 10.55
CA GLU A 360 0.09 -3.45 10.29
C GLU A 360 0.58 -4.90 10.30
N GLY A 361 1.13 -5.38 9.18
CA GLY A 361 1.58 -6.77 9.05
C GLY A 361 1.85 -7.19 7.61
N ALA A 362 2.46 -8.36 7.43
CA ALA A 362 2.62 -8.94 6.10
C ALA A 362 1.27 -9.37 5.53
N THR A 363 1.07 -9.15 4.24
CA THR A 363 -0.09 -9.71 3.53
C THR A 363 0.08 -11.22 3.45
N LEU A 364 -0.96 -11.99 3.77
CA LEU A 364 -0.93 -13.46 3.65
C LEU A 364 -1.71 -13.90 2.43
N VAL A 365 -1.12 -14.77 1.62
CA VAL A 365 -1.80 -15.46 0.53
C VAL A 365 -2.07 -16.90 0.94
N TYR A 366 -3.34 -17.27 0.90
CA TYR A 366 -3.84 -18.62 1.13
C TYR A 366 -3.98 -19.30 -0.23
N ARG A 367 -3.21 -20.35 -0.46
CA ARG A 367 -3.20 -21.10 -1.72
C ARG A 367 -3.83 -22.46 -1.56
N HIS A 368 -4.60 -22.85 -2.56
CA HIS A 368 -5.12 -24.20 -2.71
C HIS A 368 -5.02 -24.60 -4.19
N PRO A 369 -4.41 -25.75 -4.52
CA PRO A 369 -4.21 -26.21 -5.91
C PRO A 369 -5.46 -26.19 -6.82
N TYR A 370 -6.66 -26.26 -6.25
CA TYR A 370 -7.91 -26.45 -6.98
C TYR A 370 -9.02 -25.47 -6.64
N SER A 371 -8.80 -24.62 -5.64
CA SER A 371 -9.83 -23.70 -5.12
C SER A 371 -9.36 -22.26 -5.26
N GLN A 372 -10.22 -21.32 -4.90
CA GLN A 372 -9.86 -19.90 -4.94
C GLN A 372 -8.64 -19.63 -4.07
N GLU A 373 -7.66 -18.91 -4.62
CA GLU A 373 -6.63 -18.25 -3.82
C GLU A 373 -7.25 -17.05 -3.09
N LEU A 374 -6.81 -16.83 -1.86
CA LEU A 374 -7.40 -15.83 -0.97
C LEU A 374 -6.31 -14.96 -0.33
N LEU A 375 -6.66 -13.71 -0.05
CA LEU A 375 -5.78 -12.72 0.55
C LEU A 375 -6.27 -12.34 1.94
N HIS A 376 -5.41 -12.44 2.95
CA HIS A 376 -5.56 -11.66 4.18
C HIS A 376 -4.76 -10.36 4.02
N ALA A 377 -5.48 -9.25 3.99
CA ALA A 377 -4.92 -7.94 3.69
C ALA A 377 -4.27 -7.29 4.91
N ALA A 378 -3.05 -6.77 4.74
CA ALA A 378 -2.31 -6.03 5.76
C ALA A 378 -1.23 -5.17 5.10
N ILE A 379 -0.75 -4.14 5.81
CA ILE A 379 0.28 -3.22 5.33
C ILE A 379 1.51 -3.32 6.22
N LYS A 380 2.57 -3.98 5.72
CA LYS A 380 3.79 -4.25 6.50
C LYS A 380 4.61 -2.98 6.72
N ASP A 381 4.77 -2.21 5.65
CA ASP A 381 5.64 -1.04 5.60
C ASP A 381 4.81 0.21 5.23
N PRO A 382 4.11 0.84 6.20
CA PRO A 382 3.38 2.07 5.93
C PRO A 382 4.30 3.16 5.38
N ASN A 383 3.80 3.93 4.40
CA ASN A 383 4.60 4.97 3.78
C ASN A 383 5.03 6.07 4.76
N ILE A 384 6.26 6.53 4.60
CA ILE A 384 6.89 7.55 5.44
C ILE A 384 7.19 8.80 4.62
N THR A 385 6.85 9.95 5.20
CA THR A 385 7.23 11.28 4.73
C THR A 385 8.13 11.95 5.76
N ARG A 386 9.21 12.59 5.29
CA ARG A 386 10.16 13.29 6.17
C ARG A 386 10.26 14.76 5.81
N LEU A 387 10.41 15.61 6.82
CA LEU A 387 10.72 17.01 6.65
C LEU A 387 11.92 17.35 7.53
N ASN A 388 12.83 18.16 7.01
CA ASN A 388 13.91 18.72 7.80
C ASN A 388 13.54 20.15 8.19
N ILE A 389 13.62 20.47 9.47
CA ILE A 389 13.25 21.80 9.98
C ILE A 389 14.48 22.45 10.60
N LYS A 390 14.74 23.69 10.20
CA LYS A 390 15.78 24.55 10.77
C LYS A 390 15.13 25.71 11.51
N VAL A 391 15.71 26.09 12.63
CA VAL A 391 15.36 27.31 13.33
C VAL A 391 16.26 28.43 12.79
N GLN A 392 15.67 29.55 12.39
CA GLN A 392 16.42 30.75 12.06
C GLN A 392 17.07 31.29 13.35
N LYS A 393 18.39 31.15 13.43
CA LYS A 393 19.18 31.54 14.60
C LYS A 393 19.66 32.98 14.55
N GLU A 394 19.64 33.61 13.38
CA GLU A 394 20.18 34.96 13.18
C GLU A 394 19.11 35.93 12.67
N GLY A 395 19.24 37.20 13.04
CA GLY A 395 18.43 38.29 12.54
C GLY A 395 19.12 39.65 12.73
N LYS A 396 18.52 40.70 12.18
CA LYS A 396 19.04 42.07 12.26
C LYS A 396 18.02 43.02 12.88
N LEU A 397 18.51 44.13 13.42
CA LEU A 397 17.68 45.25 13.86
C LEU A 397 17.67 46.33 12.78
N LEU A 398 16.51 46.96 12.60
CA LEU A 398 16.35 48.17 11.80
C LEU A 398 16.10 49.33 12.77
N LEU A 399 17.03 50.27 12.85
CA LEU A 399 16.87 51.49 13.62
C LEU A 399 16.40 52.60 12.67
N LYS A 400 15.38 53.35 13.08
CA LYS A 400 14.86 54.51 12.34
C LYS A 400 14.98 55.77 13.19
N LYS A 401 15.76 56.74 12.70
CA LYS A 401 15.92 58.04 13.32
C LYS A 401 14.96 59.04 12.70
N VAL A 402 14.21 59.70 13.57
CA VAL A 402 13.28 60.78 13.22
C VAL A 402 13.55 62.02 14.07
N ASP A 403 13.06 63.17 13.62
CA ASP A 403 12.96 64.38 14.42
C ASP A 403 11.69 64.39 15.30
N ASP A 404 11.50 65.49 16.02
CA ASP A 404 10.34 65.77 16.88
C ASP A 404 9.00 65.80 16.12
N THR A 405 9.03 66.01 14.80
CA THR A 405 7.86 65.95 13.92
C THR A 405 7.61 64.57 13.32
N GLY A 406 8.50 63.60 13.59
CA GLY A 406 8.45 62.26 13.01
C GLY A 406 9.06 62.15 11.60
N LYS A 407 9.72 63.21 11.10
CA LYS A 407 10.38 63.20 9.80
C LYS A 407 11.73 62.51 9.90
N ALA A 408 12.05 61.70 8.89
CA ALA A 408 13.30 60.94 8.82
C ALA A 408 14.55 61.83 8.82
N ILE A 409 15.56 61.42 9.59
CA ILE A 409 16.87 62.12 9.68
C ILE A 409 17.98 61.26 9.06
N ALA A 410 18.54 61.74 7.95
CA ALA A 410 19.68 61.12 7.29
C ALA A 410 21.02 61.63 7.85
N GLY A 411 22.06 60.79 7.84
CA GLY A 411 23.43 61.19 8.20
C GLY A 411 23.76 61.15 9.69
N ALA A 412 22.88 60.64 10.55
CA ALA A 412 23.19 60.40 11.96
C ALA A 412 24.10 59.17 12.10
N GLU A 413 25.21 59.27 12.84
CA GLU A 413 26.14 58.15 13.05
C GLU A 413 25.92 57.48 14.40
N PHE A 414 25.72 56.16 14.37
CA PHE A 414 25.54 55.30 15.53
C PHE A 414 26.72 54.37 15.71
N LYS A 415 27.11 54.16 16.97
CA LYS A 415 27.97 53.08 17.42
C LYS A 415 27.07 51.93 17.88
N LEU A 416 27.28 50.75 17.30
CA LEU A 416 26.57 49.52 17.62
C LEU A 416 27.54 48.58 18.34
N ALA A 417 27.17 48.09 19.52
CA ALA A 417 27.99 47.17 20.30
C ALA A 417 27.20 45.88 20.63
N ALA A 418 27.75 44.73 20.23
CA ALA A 418 27.17 43.41 20.46
C ALA A 418 28.27 42.34 20.41
N ASN A 419 28.18 41.30 21.27
CA ASN A 419 29.14 40.18 21.34
C ASN A 419 30.61 40.67 21.37
N ASP A 420 30.91 41.66 22.22
CA ASP A 420 32.22 42.29 22.37
C ASP A 420 32.80 42.95 21.10
N LYS A 421 31.99 43.12 20.05
CA LYS A 421 32.36 43.83 18.82
C LYS A 421 31.63 45.15 18.73
N THR A 422 32.34 46.16 18.24
CA THR A 422 31.80 47.49 17.97
C THR A 422 31.86 47.80 16.48
N THR A 423 30.76 48.27 15.90
CA THR A 423 30.69 48.78 14.52
C THR A 423 30.10 50.19 14.50
N LYS A 424 30.37 50.96 13.44
CA LYS A 424 29.74 52.25 13.17
C LYS A 424 28.79 52.13 12.00
N ALA A 425 27.63 52.77 12.07
CA ALA A 425 26.64 52.81 10.99
C ALA A 425 26.02 54.20 10.89
N THR A 426 25.58 54.59 9.70
CA THR A 426 24.99 55.92 9.44
C THR A 426 23.58 55.76 8.88
N THR A 427 22.64 56.60 9.29
CA THR A 427 21.28 56.60 8.74
C THR A 427 21.25 57.04 7.28
N ASN A 428 20.49 56.32 6.45
CA ASN A 428 20.27 56.65 5.04
C ASN A 428 19.24 57.79 4.86
N VAL A 429 18.89 58.10 3.62
CA VAL A 429 17.91 59.16 3.26
C VAL A 429 16.51 58.94 3.85
N ASN A 430 16.15 57.71 4.20
CA ASN A 430 14.88 57.36 4.87
C ASN A 430 15.01 57.40 6.40
N GLY A 431 16.15 57.84 6.92
CA GLY A 431 16.47 57.86 8.35
C GLY A 431 16.74 56.47 8.92
N GLU A 432 17.02 55.48 8.08
CA GLU A 432 17.14 54.07 8.49
C GLU A 432 18.59 53.61 8.49
N LEU A 433 18.95 52.76 9.46
CA LEU A 433 20.17 51.96 9.44
C LEU A 433 19.85 50.52 9.86
N SER A 434 20.50 49.55 9.22
CA SER A 434 20.41 48.13 9.57
C SER A 434 21.67 47.67 10.28
N THR A 435 21.51 46.83 11.30
CA THR A 435 22.64 46.16 11.93
C THR A 435 23.16 44.99 11.09
N PRO A 436 24.37 44.47 11.36
CA PRO A 436 24.74 43.11 11.00
C PRO A 436 23.71 42.09 11.52
N ASP A 437 23.75 40.89 10.96
CA ASP A 437 23.01 39.76 11.52
C ASP A 437 23.65 39.30 12.85
N TYR A 438 22.81 39.10 13.85
CA TYR A 438 23.17 38.64 15.19
C TYR A 438 22.35 37.41 15.55
N ASN A 439 22.91 36.55 16.41
CA ASN A 439 22.16 35.47 16.99
C ASN A 439 20.95 36.00 17.78
N VAL A 440 19.81 35.33 17.65
CA VAL A 440 18.58 35.67 18.41
C VAL A 440 18.90 35.61 19.91
N GLY A 441 18.52 36.66 20.63
CA GLY A 441 18.84 36.83 22.05
C GLY A 441 20.11 37.64 22.33
N THR A 442 20.92 37.97 21.30
CA THR A 442 22.02 38.93 21.47
C THR A 442 21.47 40.31 21.85
N VAL A 443 21.96 40.85 22.96
CA VAL A 443 21.71 42.25 23.36
C VAL A 443 22.58 43.16 22.50
N VAL A 444 21.94 44.09 21.79
CA VAL A 444 22.62 45.10 20.96
C VAL A 444 22.47 46.45 21.64
N GLN A 445 23.59 47.03 22.04
CA GLN A 445 23.65 48.41 22.53
C GLN A 445 23.86 49.35 21.34
N TYR A 446 23.15 50.47 21.31
CA TYR A 446 23.31 51.50 20.29
C TYR A 446 23.48 52.87 20.95
N GLU A 447 24.39 53.67 20.41
CA GLU A 447 24.72 55.00 20.91
C GLU A 447 24.83 55.95 19.71
N GLU A 448 24.06 57.04 19.71
CA GLU A 448 24.24 58.11 18.71
C GLU A 448 25.53 58.86 19.02
N THR A 449 26.50 58.81 18.11
CA THR A 449 27.83 59.40 18.30
C THR A 449 28.02 60.71 17.53
N LYS A 450 27.14 60.99 16.56
CA LYS A 450 27.17 62.23 15.78
C LYS A 450 25.79 62.51 15.19
N ALA A 451 25.28 63.70 15.48
CA ALA A 451 24.09 64.24 14.84
C ALA A 451 24.43 64.90 13.49
N PRO A 452 23.52 64.84 12.49
CA PRO A 452 23.67 65.58 11.25
C PRO A 452 23.50 67.10 11.47
N ALA A 453 23.93 67.90 10.50
CA ALA A 453 23.89 69.36 10.59
C ALA A 453 22.46 69.87 10.88
N GLY A 454 22.33 70.77 11.86
CA GLY A 454 21.05 71.32 12.29
C GLY A 454 20.32 70.49 13.36
N HIS A 455 20.89 69.37 13.80
CA HIS A 455 20.38 68.55 14.89
C HIS A 455 21.41 68.42 16.02
N TYR A 456 20.93 68.06 17.20
CA TYR A 456 21.75 67.84 18.40
C TYR A 456 21.52 66.42 18.93
N ILE A 457 22.56 65.83 19.51
CA ILE A 457 22.45 64.55 20.23
C ILE A 457 21.69 64.83 21.51
N ASP A 458 20.66 64.04 21.80
CA ASP A 458 19.94 64.10 23.06
C ASP A 458 20.84 63.56 24.18
N PRO A 459 21.27 64.39 25.15
CA PRO A 459 22.09 63.92 26.26
C PRO A 459 21.29 62.91 27.10
N ALA A 460 21.90 61.76 27.41
CA ALA A 460 21.27 60.75 28.26
C ALA A 460 20.77 61.39 29.58
N THR A 461 19.48 61.23 29.88
CA THR A 461 18.84 61.70 31.11
C THR A 461 19.08 60.74 32.28
#